data_AF-A0A7X9IXB6-F1
#
_entry.id   AF-A0A7X9IXB6-F1
#
_cell.length_a   1.000
_cell.length_b   1.000
_cell.length_c   1.000
_cell.angle_alpha   90.00
_cell.angle_beta   90.00
_cell.angle_gamma   90.00
#
_symmetry.space_group_name_H-M   'P 1'
#
loop_
_entity.id
_entity.type
_entity.pdbx_description
1 polymer ?
#
loop_
_entity_poly.entity_id
_entity_poly.type
_entity_poly.pdbx_seq_one_letter_code
_entity_poly.pdbx_strand_id
1 'polypeptide(L)'
;MPDAEKPAENPSKGATSGRHPWYADGTPSAVYAIIKRYREEATDDREPGARAGLLYEIGRLFEEHLGDARQAEAHYREALSAFANHVPSLRALRRQALERRGYSQALELLDREIAVTRDARSLAALRRERALLLEHHLGRSEEARTELVQAHALDPDDGMALRALAAAARRARDWPALRDAL
;
A
#
# COMPACT_ATOMS: atom_id res chain seq x y z
N MET A 1 -8.80 -29.71 48.40
CA MET A 1 -8.79 -29.04 47.08
C MET A 1 -7.70 -27.98 47.10
N PRO A 2 -6.64 -28.13 46.29
CA PRO A 2 -5.94 -26.99 45.72
C PRO A 2 -6.86 -26.37 44.61
N ASP A 3 -6.53 -25.32 43.88
CA ASP A 3 -5.24 -24.64 43.67
C ASP A 3 -5.32 -23.13 43.94
N ALA A 4 -4.15 -22.50 44.01
CA ALA A 4 -4.01 -21.05 44.01
C ALA A 4 -3.42 -20.60 42.67
N GLU A 5 -4.03 -19.60 42.02
CA GLU A 5 -3.25 -18.67 41.20
C GLU A 5 -3.94 -17.30 41.02
N LYS A 6 -3.14 -16.25 41.19
CA LYS A 6 -3.38 -14.86 40.81
C LYS A 6 -2.01 -14.21 40.55
N PRO A 7 -1.89 -13.20 39.67
CA PRO A 7 -2.76 -12.86 38.54
C PRO A 7 -1.98 -12.72 37.21
N ALA A 8 -2.67 -12.82 36.09
CA ALA A 8 -2.15 -12.34 34.80
C ALA A 8 -2.73 -10.94 34.49
N GLU A 9 -1.94 -9.90 34.74
CA GLU A 9 -2.25 -8.53 34.34
C GLU A 9 -2.06 -8.35 32.82
N ASN A 10 -3.00 -7.72 32.12
CA ASN A 10 -2.82 -7.29 30.73
C ASN A 10 -2.93 -5.76 30.62
N PRO A 11 -1.83 -5.01 30.79
CA PRO A 11 -1.85 -3.55 30.90
C PRO A 11 -1.68 -2.86 29.54
N SER A 12 -2.73 -2.87 28.72
CA SER A 12 -2.90 -1.92 27.61
C SER A 12 -4.35 -1.38 27.65
N LYS A 13 -4.66 -0.27 28.32
CA LYS A 13 -3.94 1.03 28.42
C LYS A 13 -3.69 1.70 27.05
N GLY A 14 -4.66 1.57 26.15
CA GLY A 14 -4.78 2.33 24.89
C GLY A 14 -6.07 3.15 24.75
N ALA A 15 -6.90 3.24 25.80
CA ALA A 15 -8.15 4.02 25.78
C ALA A 15 -7.89 5.53 25.91
N THR A 16 -7.21 6.12 24.93
CA THR A 16 -7.03 7.57 24.84
C THR A 16 -8.37 8.25 24.58
N SER A 17 -8.97 8.76 25.66
CA SER A 17 -9.89 9.88 25.60
C SER A 17 -9.14 11.08 25.01
N GLY A 18 -9.13 11.16 23.68
CA GLY A 18 -8.44 12.16 22.91
C GLY A 18 -9.31 12.56 21.72
N ARG A 19 -9.48 13.87 21.52
CA ARG A 19 -10.20 14.38 20.36
C ARG A 19 -9.48 13.92 19.09
N HIS A 20 -10.23 13.27 18.20
CA HIS A 20 -9.82 13.15 16.80
C HIS A 20 -9.78 14.57 16.16
N PRO A 21 -9.28 14.78 14.92
CA PRO A 21 -9.11 16.14 14.37
C PRO A 21 -10.22 16.71 13.46
N TRP A 22 -11.31 15.98 13.18
CA TRP A 22 -12.18 16.18 12.00
C TRP A 22 -13.71 16.05 12.22
N TYR A 23 -14.32 16.84 13.11
CA TYR A 23 -15.73 17.27 12.93
C TYR A 23 -15.71 18.80 12.70
N ALA A 24 -16.73 19.55 13.14
CA ALA A 24 -16.51 20.95 13.53
C ALA A 24 -15.58 21.06 14.77
N ASP A 25 -15.47 19.98 15.55
CA ASP A 25 -14.85 19.99 16.87
C ASP A 25 -13.98 18.76 17.23
N GLY A 26 -14.08 17.63 16.53
CA GLY A 26 -13.43 16.38 16.97
C GLY A 26 -13.44 15.24 15.92
N THR A 27 -14.47 14.54 15.46
CA THR A 27 -17.15 13.59 15.85
C THR A 27 -17.96 12.59 14.88
N PRO A 28 -18.01 11.25 15.14
CA PRO A 28 -18.10 10.27 14.05
C PRO A 28 -19.34 10.42 13.17
N SER A 29 -20.45 10.86 13.77
CA SER A 29 -21.68 11.31 13.11
C SER A 29 -21.45 12.17 11.85
N ALA A 30 -20.58 13.19 11.91
CA ALA A 30 -20.31 14.08 10.79
C ALA A 30 -19.58 13.38 9.63
N VAL A 31 -18.63 12.50 9.95
CA VAL A 31 -17.92 11.67 8.96
C VAL A 31 -18.87 10.66 8.33
N TYR A 32 -19.72 10.01 9.15
CA TYR A 32 -20.76 9.11 8.66
C TYR A 32 -21.80 9.80 7.75
N ALA A 33 -22.11 11.08 7.97
CA ALA A 33 -22.98 11.84 7.06
C ALA A 33 -22.34 12.04 5.66
N ILE A 34 -21.02 12.28 5.60
CA ILE A 34 -20.30 12.37 4.32
C ILE A 34 -20.22 10.99 3.64
N ILE A 35 -19.87 9.94 4.41
CA ILE A 35 -19.86 8.55 3.93
C ILE A 35 -21.22 8.16 3.36
N LYS A 36 -22.32 8.48 4.06
CA LYS A 36 -23.68 8.21 3.59
C LYS A 36 -23.94 8.88 2.25
N ARG A 37 -23.67 10.19 2.11
CA ARG A 37 -23.87 10.94 0.86
C ARG A 37 -23.07 10.33 -0.30
N TYR A 38 -21.79 10.04 -0.10
CA TYR A 38 -20.97 9.39 -1.12
C TYR A 38 -21.45 7.99 -1.45
N ARG A 39 -22.06 7.27 -0.50
CA ARG A 39 -22.64 5.94 -0.75
C ARG A 39 -23.93 6.00 -1.56
N GLU A 40 -24.78 7.00 -1.30
CA GLU A 40 -25.99 7.29 -2.10
C GLU A 40 -25.62 7.75 -3.52
N GLU A 41 -24.45 8.38 -3.70
CA GLU A 41 -23.95 8.85 -5.00
C GLU A 41 -23.19 7.76 -5.80
N ALA A 42 -22.62 6.75 -5.14
CA ALA A 42 -21.83 5.66 -5.74
C ALA A 42 -22.69 4.54 -6.37
N THR A 43 -23.67 4.92 -7.19
CA THR A 43 -24.59 3.99 -7.88
C THR A 43 -23.90 3.19 -8.99
N ASP A 44 -24.50 2.08 -9.40
CA ASP A 44 -23.94 1.17 -10.41
C ASP A 44 -24.08 1.71 -11.85
N ASP A 45 -25.02 2.62 -12.10
CA ASP A 45 -25.18 3.33 -13.38
C ASP A 45 -24.13 4.44 -13.61
N ARG A 46 -23.30 4.74 -12.59
CA ARG A 46 -22.21 5.73 -12.69
C ARG A 46 -21.02 5.17 -13.46
N GLU A 47 -20.31 6.04 -14.18
CA GLU A 47 -19.05 5.72 -14.84
C GLU A 47 -18.10 4.98 -13.85
N PRO A 48 -17.55 3.80 -14.22
CA PRO A 48 -16.80 2.94 -13.30
C PRO A 48 -15.67 3.61 -12.53
N GLY A 49 -14.89 4.50 -13.16
CA GLY A 49 -13.84 5.29 -12.52
C GLY A 49 -14.40 6.26 -11.48
N ALA A 50 -15.46 7.01 -11.81
CA ALA A 50 -16.14 7.91 -10.89
C ALA A 50 -16.83 7.17 -9.72
N ARG A 51 -17.37 5.96 -9.95
CA ARG A 51 -17.90 5.08 -8.89
C ARG A 51 -16.77 4.58 -7.97
N ALA A 52 -15.64 4.16 -8.55
CA ALA A 52 -14.45 3.75 -7.80
C ALA A 52 -13.83 4.90 -6.99
N GLY A 53 -13.86 6.13 -7.52
CA GLY A 53 -13.43 7.34 -6.82
C GLY A 53 -14.23 7.59 -5.55
N LEU A 54 -15.56 7.59 -5.60
CA LEU A 54 -16.41 7.75 -4.41
C LEU A 54 -16.19 6.65 -3.37
N LEU A 55 -16.03 5.40 -3.80
CA LEU A 55 -15.75 4.27 -2.91
C LEU A 55 -14.36 4.36 -2.26
N TYR A 56 -13.37 4.87 -2.99
CA TYR A 56 -12.06 5.23 -2.45
C TYR A 56 -12.15 6.37 -1.42
N GLU A 57 -12.92 7.43 -1.68
CA GLU A 57 -13.14 8.51 -0.72
C GLU A 57 -13.79 7.99 0.57
N ILE A 58 -14.80 7.11 0.48
CA ILE A 58 -15.39 6.44 1.64
C ILE A 58 -14.35 5.61 2.39
N GLY A 59 -13.53 4.83 1.68
CA GLY A 59 -12.46 4.03 2.29
C GLY A 59 -11.46 4.89 3.06
N ARG A 60 -11.06 6.04 2.48
CA ARG A 60 -10.14 6.99 3.13
C ARG A 60 -10.77 7.66 4.35
N LEU A 61 -12.07 7.97 4.32
CA LEU A 61 -12.80 8.48 5.50
C LEU A 61 -12.82 7.46 6.65
N PHE A 62 -12.97 6.16 6.36
CA PHE A 62 -12.84 5.12 7.39
C PHE A 62 -11.41 5.03 7.96
N GLU A 63 -10.39 5.10 7.11
CA GLU A 63 -8.98 4.96 7.51
C GLU A 63 -8.47 6.18 8.29
N GLU A 64 -8.58 7.38 7.71
CA GLU A 64 -7.94 8.60 8.19
C GLU A 64 -8.80 9.38 9.20
N HIS A 65 -10.13 9.20 9.19
CA HIS A 65 -11.05 9.98 10.02
C HIS A 65 -11.82 9.14 11.06
N LEU A 66 -11.85 7.81 10.95
CA LEU A 66 -12.48 6.89 11.92
C LEU A 66 -11.53 5.83 12.49
N GLY A 67 -10.32 5.65 11.93
CA GLY A 67 -9.36 4.64 12.36
C GLY A 67 -9.75 3.18 12.03
N ASP A 68 -10.81 2.96 11.25
CA ASP A 68 -11.29 1.63 10.88
C ASP A 68 -10.65 1.17 9.57
N ALA A 69 -9.42 0.65 9.68
CA ALA A 69 -8.69 0.08 8.57
C ALA A 69 -9.42 -1.10 7.88
N ARG A 70 -10.36 -1.79 8.56
CA ARG A 70 -11.10 -2.92 7.97
C ARG A 70 -12.21 -2.44 7.03
N GLN A 71 -12.98 -1.43 7.46
CA GLN A 71 -14.00 -0.81 6.60
C GLN A 71 -13.35 -0.05 5.44
N ALA A 72 -12.19 0.58 5.68
CA ALA A 72 -11.38 1.16 4.62
C ALA A 72 -10.99 0.13 3.55
N GLU A 73 -10.39 -0.98 3.97
CA GLU A 73 -9.99 -2.11 3.11
C GLU A 73 -11.17 -2.68 2.30
N ALA A 74 -12.35 -2.79 2.92
CA ALA A 74 -13.56 -3.27 2.24
C ALA A 74 -13.98 -2.33 1.09
N HIS A 75 -14.05 -1.02 1.33
CA HIS A 75 -14.43 -0.07 0.29
C HIS A 75 -13.33 0.18 -0.75
N TYR A 76 -12.05 0.04 -0.40
CA TYR A 76 -10.98 0.02 -1.41
C TYR A 76 -11.05 -1.21 -2.32
N ARG A 77 -11.43 -2.39 -1.79
CA ARG A 77 -11.72 -3.57 -2.64
C ARG A 77 -12.95 -3.33 -3.52
N GLU A 78 -14.00 -2.76 -2.98
CA GLU A 78 -15.23 -2.43 -3.73
C GLU A 78 -14.96 -1.44 -4.87
N ALA A 79 -14.08 -0.46 -4.65
CA ALA A 79 -13.58 0.44 -5.69
C ALA A 79 -12.81 -0.30 -6.80
N LEU A 80 -12.01 -1.32 -6.45
CA LEU A 80 -11.33 -2.17 -7.44
C LEU A 80 -12.25 -3.19 -8.13
N SER A 81 -13.38 -3.55 -7.52
CA SER A 81 -14.45 -4.30 -8.19
C SER A 81 -15.21 -3.42 -9.20
N ALA A 82 -15.35 -2.12 -8.91
CA ALA A 82 -15.92 -1.14 -9.84
C ALA A 82 -14.97 -0.84 -11.00
N PHE A 83 -13.71 -0.51 -10.71
CA PHE A 83 -12.67 -0.22 -11.69
C PHE A 83 -11.34 -0.85 -11.28
N ALA A 84 -11.01 -1.98 -11.91
CA ALA A 84 -9.83 -2.80 -11.56
C ALA A 84 -8.49 -2.06 -11.61
N ASN A 85 -8.44 -0.92 -12.30
CA ASN A 85 -7.25 -0.10 -12.52
C ASN A 85 -7.25 1.20 -11.67
N HIS A 86 -8.08 1.29 -10.62
CA HIS A 86 -8.12 2.46 -9.75
C HIS A 86 -6.85 2.58 -8.88
N VAL A 87 -5.82 3.25 -9.41
CA VAL A 87 -4.49 3.43 -8.77
C VAL A 87 -4.56 3.93 -7.32
N PRO A 88 -5.43 4.88 -6.92
CA PRO A 88 -5.55 5.28 -5.51
C PRO A 88 -5.93 4.12 -4.58
N SER A 89 -6.84 3.24 -5.01
CA SER A 89 -7.25 2.06 -4.23
C SER A 89 -6.18 0.96 -4.23
N LEU A 90 -5.45 0.77 -5.35
CA LEU A 90 -4.28 -0.11 -5.38
C LEU A 90 -3.25 0.32 -4.34
N ARG A 91 -2.89 1.62 -4.32
CA ARG A 91 -1.92 2.20 -3.39
C ARG A 91 -2.36 2.08 -1.93
N ALA A 92 -3.62 2.38 -1.62
CA ALA A 92 -4.12 2.31 -0.25
C ALA A 92 -4.13 0.88 0.30
N LEU A 93 -4.63 -0.10 -0.48
CA LEU A 93 -4.55 -1.51 -0.11
C LEU A 93 -3.10 -2.00 0.00
N ARG A 94 -2.21 -1.52 -0.87
CA ARG A 94 -0.78 -1.87 -0.87
C ARG A 94 -0.08 -1.37 0.39
N ARG A 95 -0.36 -0.13 0.84
CA ARG A 95 0.08 0.40 2.13
C ARG A 95 -0.39 -0.50 3.28
N GLN A 96 -1.70 -0.75 3.37
CA GLN A 96 -2.26 -1.56 4.45
C GLN A 96 -1.78 -3.01 4.46
N ALA A 97 -1.42 -3.56 3.30
CA ALA A 97 -0.79 -4.88 3.21
C ALA A 97 0.64 -4.85 3.75
N LEU A 98 1.45 -3.84 3.40
CA LEU A 98 2.82 -3.66 3.92
C LEU A 98 2.85 -3.45 5.44
N GLU A 99 1.96 -2.60 5.98
CA GLU A 99 1.79 -2.39 7.43
C GLU A 99 1.50 -3.69 8.19
N ARG A 100 0.70 -4.58 7.58
CA ARG A 100 0.37 -5.90 8.11
C ARG A 100 1.36 -7.00 7.73
N ARG A 101 2.52 -6.64 7.14
CA ARG A 101 3.56 -7.56 6.66
C ARG A 101 3.08 -8.59 5.62
N GLY A 102 1.97 -8.30 4.95
CA GLY A 102 1.40 -9.09 3.85
C GLY A 102 2.14 -8.87 2.53
N TYR A 103 3.45 -9.10 2.53
CA TYR A 103 4.36 -8.71 1.44
C TYR A 103 3.96 -9.29 0.07
N SER A 104 3.45 -10.52 0.01
CA SER A 104 2.95 -11.13 -1.23
C SER A 104 1.74 -10.39 -1.82
N GLN A 105 0.78 -10.00 -0.98
CA GLN A 105 -0.38 -9.20 -1.41
C GLN A 105 0.03 -7.79 -1.82
N ALA A 106 1.01 -7.20 -1.14
CA ALA A 106 1.59 -5.91 -1.55
C ALA A 106 2.27 -6.00 -2.93
N LEU A 107 2.92 -7.14 -3.23
CA LEU A 107 3.52 -7.42 -4.54
C LEU A 107 2.44 -7.56 -5.64
N GLU A 108 1.38 -8.33 -5.41
CA GLU A 108 0.24 -8.48 -6.34
C GLU A 108 -0.43 -7.13 -6.68
N LEU A 109 -0.58 -6.25 -5.69
CA LEU A 109 -1.13 -4.91 -5.87
C LEU A 109 -0.16 -3.98 -6.61
N LEU A 110 1.14 -4.14 -6.39
CA LEU A 110 2.19 -3.41 -7.11
C LEU A 110 2.29 -3.83 -8.57
N ASP A 111 2.13 -5.12 -8.87
CA ASP A 111 2.15 -5.67 -10.23
C ASP A 111 0.97 -5.12 -11.06
N ARG A 112 -0.19 -4.96 -10.42
CA ARG A 112 -1.35 -4.25 -11.01
C ARG A 112 -1.08 -2.76 -11.24
N GLU A 113 -0.38 -2.09 -10.32
CA GLU A 113 0.00 -0.68 -10.46
C GLU A 113 1.01 -0.47 -11.60
N ILE A 114 2.00 -1.36 -11.71
CA ILE A 114 3.00 -1.42 -12.79
C ILE A 114 2.31 -1.63 -14.15
N ALA A 115 1.34 -2.55 -14.24
CA ALA A 115 0.66 -2.87 -15.50
C ALA A 115 -0.17 -1.71 -16.09
N VAL A 116 -0.58 -0.73 -15.27
CA VAL A 116 -1.38 0.43 -15.71
C VAL A 116 -0.56 1.70 -15.88
N THR A 117 0.60 1.81 -15.23
CA THR A 117 1.48 3.00 -15.24
C THR A 117 2.14 3.20 -16.61
N ARG A 118 2.15 4.45 -17.10
CA ARG A 118 2.64 4.81 -18.45
C ARG A 118 3.82 5.79 -18.48
N ASP A 119 4.01 6.57 -17.43
CA ASP A 119 5.22 7.40 -17.28
C ASP A 119 6.43 6.52 -16.95
N ALA A 120 7.53 6.73 -17.66
CA ALA A 120 8.74 5.91 -17.53
C ALA A 120 9.41 6.05 -16.17
N ARG A 121 9.50 7.27 -15.61
CA ARG A 121 10.12 7.50 -14.29
C ARG A 121 9.28 6.90 -13.16
N SER A 122 7.96 7.05 -13.23
CA SER A 122 7.01 6.40 -12.32
C SER A 122 7.09 4.87 -12.40
N LEU A 123 7.18 4.31 -13.62
CA LEU A 123 7.29 2.87 -13.83
C LEU A 123 8.63 2.31 -13.30
N ALA A 124 9.73 3.04 -13.50
CA ALA A 124 11.04 2.71 -12.92
C ALA A 124 10.99 2.70 -11.38
N ALA A 125 10.38 3.72 -10.77
CA ALA A 125 10.23 3.81 -9.32
C ALA A 125 9.40 2.64 -8.74
N LEU A 126 8.30 2.25 -9.39
CA LEU A 126 7.48 1.11 -8.97
C LEU A 126 8.23 -0.23 -9.13
N ARG A 127 8.98 -0.43 -10.22
CA ARG A 127 9.83 -1.63 -10.39
C ARG A 127 10.94 -1.71 -9.35
N ARG A 128 11.56 -0.58 -9.00
CA ARG A 128 12.50 -0.51 -7.87
C ARG A 128 11.84 -0.85 -6.54
N GLU A 129 10.65 -0.33 -6.26
CA GLU A 129 9.89 -0.69 -5.05
C GLU A 129 9.60 -2.19 -5.01
N ARG A 130 9.22 -2.78 -6.15
CA ARG A 130 9.01 -4.23 -6.32
C ARG A 130 10.27 -5.03 -6.01
N ALA A 131 11.42 -4.61 -6.55
CA ALA A 131 12.70 -5.25 -6.29
C ALA A 131 13.10 -5.22 -4.82
N LEU A 132 12.91 -4.10 -4.13
CA LEU A 132 13.23 -3.97 -2.70
C LEU A 132 12.32 -4.86 -1.84
N LEU A 133 11.05 -5.00 -2.20
CA LEU A 133 10.11 -5.92 -1.55
C LEU A 133 10.49 -7.40 -1.78
N LEU A 134 10.84 -7.76 -3.01
CA LEU A 134 11.33 -9.09 -3.40
C LEU A 134 12.59 -9.49 -2.62
N GLU A 135 13.57 -8.59 -2.54
CA GLU A 135 14.85 -8.82 -1.86
C GLU A 135 14.69 -8.87 -0.34
N HIS A 136 14.17 -7.80 0.28
CA HIS A 136 14.25 -7.62 1.73
C HIS A 136 13.21 -8.41 2.53
N HIS A 137 12.13 -8.87 1.88
CA HIS A 137 11.01 -9.52 2.57
C HIS A 137 10.62 -10.89 1.99
N LEU A 138 11.03 -11.22 0.77
CA LEU A 138 10.70 -12.51 0.12
C LEU A 138 11.95 -13.34 -0.25
N GLY A 139 13.17 -12.81 -0.11
CA GLY A 139 14.42 -13.51 -0.44
C GLY A 139 14.61 -13.81 -1.94
N ARG A 140 13.87 -13.14 -2.81
CA ARG A 140 13.81 -13.38 -4.27
C ARG A 140 14.85 -12.56 -5.02
N SER A 141 16.13 -12.73 -4.68
CA SER A 141 17.23 -11.86 -5.14
C SER A 141 17.39 -11.77 -6.65
N GLU A 142 17.21 -12.86 -7.40
CA GLU A 142 17.33 -12.85 -8.86
C GLU A 142 16.15 -12.16 -9.57
N GLU A 143 14.94 -12.27 -9.01
CA GLU A 143 13.78 -11.49 -9.48
C GLU A 143 13.99 -10.00 -9.18
N ALA A 144 14.47 -9.68 -7.98
CA ALA A 144 14.81 -8.30 -7.59
C ALA A 144 15.89 -7.69 -8.48
N ARG A 145 16.96 -8.44 -8.79
CA ARG A 145 18.03 -8.02 -9.71
C ARG A 145 17.47 -7.76 -11.12
N THR A 146 16.57 -8.62 -11.59
CA THR A 146 15.91 -8.46 -12.90
C THR A 146 15.06 -7.18 -12.94
N GLU A 147 14.26 -6.92 -11.90
CA GLU A 147 13.45 -5.70 -11.78
C GLU A 147 14.30 -4.42 -11.70
N LEU A 148 15.45 -4.46 -11.03
CA LEU A 148 16.37 -3.31 -10.97
C LEU A 148 17.01 -2.99 -12.32
N VAL A 149 17.35 -3.99 -13.13
CA VAL A 149 17.81 -3.78 -14.51
C VAL A 149 16.70 -3.16 -15.37
N GLN A 150 15.45 -3.63 -15.23
CA GLN A 150 14.30 -3.04 -15.95
C GLN A 150 13.98 -1.62 -15.46
N ALA A 151 14.14 -1.32 -14.17
CA ALA A 151 13.98 0.03 -13.63
C ALA A 151 15.04 0.99 -14.17
N HIS A 152 16.32 0.59 -14.15
CA HIS A 152 17.42 1.42 -14.66
C HIS A 152 17.34 1.63 -16.19
N ALA A 153 16.81 0.66 -16.94
CA ALA A 153 16.55 0.83 -18.38
C ALA A 153 15.40 1.81 -18.69
N LEU A 154 14.49 2.05 -17.74
CA LEU A 154 13.37 3.00 -17.87
C LEU A 154 13.75 4.41 -17.38
N ASP A 155 14.55 4.50 -16.32
CA ASP A 155 15.12 5.75 -15.82
C ASP A 155 16.60 5.56 -15.42
N PRO A 156 17.55 5.82 -16.35
CA PRO A 156 18.98 5.74 -16.06
C PRO A 156 19.44 6.72 -14.97
N ASP A 157 18.71 7.84 -14.78
CA ASP A 157 19.03 8.85 -13.77
C ASP A 157 18.57 8.44 -12.35
N ASP A 158 17.80 7.35 -12.20
CA ASP A 158 17.38 6.87 -10.87
C ASP A 158 18.57 6.31 -10.09
N GLY A 159 19.27 7.22 -9.42
CA GLY A 159 20.38 6.92 -8.51
C GLY A 159 19.97 6.10 -7.29
N MET A 160 18.69 5.81 -7.02
CA MET A 160 18.27 4.78 -6.07
C MET A 160 18.24 3.39 -6.74
N ALA A 161 17.81 3.29 -8.00
CA ALA A 161 17.85 2.05 -8.78
C ALA A 161 19.31 1.61 -9.02
N LEU A 162 20.18 2.53 -9.45
CA LEU A 162 21.60 2.26 -9.67
C LEU A 162 22.29 1.76 -8.38
N ARG A 163 22.07 2.45 -7.24
CA ARG A 163 22.61 2.02 -5.93
C ARG A 163 22.08 0.66 -5.49
N ALA A 164 20.81 0.36 -5.73
CA ALA A 164 20.22 -0.94 -5.40
C ALA A 164 20.79 -2.05 -6.30
N LEU A 165 20.98 -1.80 -7.59
CA LEU A 165 21.59 -2.72 -8.55
C LEU A 165 23.04 -3.03 -8.20
N ALA A 166 23.85 -2.00 -7.95
CA ALA A 166 25.24 -2.16 -7.49
C ALA A 166 25.33 -2.89 -6.13
N ALA A 167 24.36 -2.69 -5.23
CA ALA A 167 24.28 -3.44 -3.98
C ALA A 167 23.94 -4.93 -4.21
N ALA A 168 23.04 -5.24 -5.15
CA ALA A 168 22.68 -6.61 -5.53
C ALA A 168 23.86 -7.32 -6.21
N ALA A 169 24.50 -6.69 -7.20
CA ALA A 169 25.69 -7.23 -7.87
C ALA A 169 26.82 -7.54 -6.88
N ARG A 170 27.07 -6.65 -5.90
CA ARG A 170 28.05 -6.89 -4.82
C ARG A 170 27.67 -8.08 -3.93
N ARG A 171 26.38 -8.32 -3.64
CA ARG A 171 25.91 -9.52 -2.90
C ARG A 171 26.10 -10.80 -3.72
N ALA A 172 25.77 -10.77 -5.01
CA ALA A 172 25.96 -11.87 -5.95
C ALA A 172 27.45 -12.16 -6.29
N ARG A 173 28.37 -11.24 -5.94
CA ARG A 173 29.78 -11.23 -6.38
C ARG A 173 29.95 -11.10 -7.90
N ASP A 174 28.97 -10.49 -8.56
CA ASP A 174 28.99 -10.15 -9.98
C ASP A 174 29.81 -8.86 -10.19
N TRP A 175 31.13 -9.02 -10.30
CA TRP A 175 32.05 -7.90 -10.50
C TRP A 175 31.86 -7.17 -11.84
N PRO A 176 31.56 -7.85 -12.98
CA PRO A 176 31.14 -7.18 -14.21
C PRO A 176 29.92 -6.28 -14.02
N ALA A 177 28.79 -6.80 -13.51
CA ALA A 177 27.58 -6.00 -13.30
C ALA A 177 27.74 -4.91 -12.24
N LEU A 178 28.64 -5.10 -11.26
CA LEU A 178 29.00 -4.04 -10.31
C LEU A 178 29.80 -2.91 -10.99
N ARG A 179 30.76 -3.23 -11.86
CA ARG A 179 31.53 -2.23 -12.62
C ARG A 179 30.60 -1.42 -13.54
N ASP A 180 29.64 -2.09 -14.18
CA ASP A 180 28.73 -1.47 -15.14
C ASP A 180 27.57 -0.69 -14.46
N ALA A 181 27.58 -0.63 -13.11
CA ALA A 181 26.63 0.09 -12.27
C ALA A 181 27.31 1.11 -11.32
N LEU A 182 28.49 1.62 -11.68
CA LEU A 182 29.31 2.59 -10.93
C LEU A 182 29.80 3.75 -11.80
#